data_AF-A0A3B9N6J7-F1
#
_entry.id   AF-A0A3B9N6J7-F1
#
_cell.length_a   1.000
_cell.length_b   1.000
_cell.length_c   1.000
_cell.angle_alpha   90.00
_cell.angle_beta   90.00
_cell.angle_gamma   90.00
#
_symmetry.space_group_name_H-M   'P 1'
#
loop_
_entity.id
_entity.type
_entity.pdbx_description
1 polymer ?
#
loop_
_entity_poly.entity_id
_entity_poly.type
_entity_poly.pdbx_seq_one_letter_code
_entity_poly.pdbx_strand_id
1 'polypeptide(L)'
;MNDFLIFVLVMFFGVLPLSIFVYWVKYRGTIIYKTAYAILITNILVAIGSYSVGAFGIKYLWWYIPLGYLSLFIGNFVFKKFVQRPLKASIEALKNVSNGDLNVHISEDVKESKDETGYMNIALDEMILNLRDTAEFARQVGEGNLDHEIEMLSESDHLRVALIEMKEKLKEAAKQQEEKRIEEEKRSWMNEGLAKLNEILRKQDDVAELSYQILSFIINYMNANQGGLFIRNNEDQNNIILELKSFYAFNRRKYIKKTFELGEGLVGNCALEKQTIHLTEIPDQYIQITSGLGGANPHSLLLIPMKMEQEVLGVIEIASFNNFEKYQIDFLEQASLSIASSLNMAETNRRTSELLEKTQQQAEEMSAQEEEMRQNMEELQATQEESSRRAEESEMQIVEMQDANDQLERDLAKALKKIEELESKLKK
;
A
#
# COMPACT_ATOMS: atom_id res chain seq x y z
N MET A 1 43.89 -70.79 75.56
CA MET A 1 43.28 -69.48 75.20
C MET A 1 41.78 -69.69 75.28
N ASN A 2 41.04 -68.86 76.02
CA ASN A 2 39.58 -69.02 76.14
C ASN A 2 38.95 -68.94 74.73
N ASP A 3 38.07 -69.86 74.33
CA ASP A 3 37.46 -69.88 72.99
C ASP A 3 36.79 -68.55 72.63
N PHE A 4 36.30 -67.86 73.65
CA PHE A 4 35.82 -66.49 73.58
C PHE A 4 36.88 -65.48 73.05
N LEU A 5 38.12 -65.58 73.52
CA LEU A 5 39.21 -64.70 73.09
C LEU A 5 39.57 -64.93 71.62
N ILE A 6 39.50 -66.19 71.16
CA ILE A 6 39.70 -66.55 69.74
C ILE A 6 38.60 -65.91 68.88
N PHE A 7 37.33 -66.03 69.28
CA PHE A 7 36.21 -65.43 68.57
C PHE A 7 36.32 -63.90 68.46
N VAL A 8 36.65 -63.22 69.57
CA VAL A 8 36.85 -61.76 69.59
C VAL A 8 38.00 -61.36 68.66
N LEU A 9 39.12 -62.09 68.68
CA LEU A 9 40.26 -61.82 67.81
C LEU A 9 39.89 -61.98 66.32
N VAL A 10 39.17 -63.03 65.94
CA VAL A 10 38.73 -63.25 64.55
C VAL A 10 37.75 -62.16 64.08
N MET A 11 36.84 -61.73 64.95
CA MET A 11 35.87 -60.67 64.62
C MET A 11 36.55 -59.29 64.48
N PHE A 12 37.41 -58.90 65.43
CA PHE A 12 38.06 -57.59 65.44
C PHE A 12 39.22 -57.47 64.45
N PHE A 13 39.98 -58.54 64.19
CA PHE A 13 41.13 -58.50 63.30
C PHE A 13 40.86 -59.10 61.91
N GLY A 14 39.76 -59.85 61.73
CA GLY A 14 39.38 -60.43 60.44
C GLY A 14 38.15 -59.77 59.83
N VAL A 15 36.97 -60.04 60.39
CA VAL A 15 35.68 -59.71 59.75
C VAL A 15 35.40 -58.20 59.73
N LEU A 16 35.65 -57.49 60.84
CA LEU A 16 35.40 -56.05 60.92
C LEU A 16 36.32 -55.23 60.00
N PRO A 17 37.66 -55.44 59.99
CA PRO A 17 38.53 -54.70 59.07
C PRO A 17 38.23 -55.03 57.60
N LEU A 18 37.94 -56.30 57.28
CA LEU A 18 37.58 -56.70 55.92
C LEU A 18 36.27 -56.07 55.47
N SER A 19 35.24 -56.06 56.32
CA SER A 19 33.96 -55.41 56.00
C SER A 19 34.12 -53.90 55.83
N ILE A 20 34.81 -53.21 56.76
CA ILE A 20 35.11 -51.77 56.64
C ILE A 20 35.91 -51.49 55.35
N PHE A 21 36.89 -52.32 55.01
CA PHE A 21 37.67 -52.19 53.79
C PHE A 21 36.81 -52.37 52.54
N VAL A 22 35.95 -53.38 52.48
CA VAL A 22 35.02 -53.60 51.37
C VAL A 22 34.07 -52.41 51.22
N TYR A 23 33.51 -51.90 52.33
CA TYR A 23 32.65 -50.72 52.29
C TYR A 23 33.41 -49.47 51.84
N TRP A 24 34.63 -49.27 52.31
CA TRP A 24 35.47 -48.17 51.90
C TRP A 24 35.82 -48.25 50.40
N VAL A 25 36.27 -49.39 49.90
CA VAL A 25 36.63 -49.52 48.48
C VAL A 25 35.42 -49.30 47.57
N LYS A 26 34.26 -49.87 47.91
CA LYS A 26 33.09 -49.89 47.02
C LYS A 26 32.22 -48.63 47.10
N TYR A 27 32.15 -47.98 48.25
CA TYR A 27 31.18 -46.92 48.51
C TYR A 27 31.84 -45.58 48.85
N ARG A 28 33.16 -45.43 48.73
CA ARG A 28 33.84 -44.15 49.02
C ARG A 28 33.19 -42.99 48.27
N GLY A 29 32.85 -41.93 49.00
CA GLY A 29 32.22 -40.73 48.43
C GLY A 29 30.70 -40.84 48.23
N THR A 30 30.09 -41.99 48.51
CA THR A 30 28.64 -42.17 48.42
C THR A 30 27.93 -41.80 49.72
N ILE A 31 26.64 -41.53 49.63
CA ILE A 31 25.76 -41.38 50.79
C ILE A 31 25.64 -42.68 51.60
N ILE A 32 25.76 -43.82 50.91
CA ILE A 32 25.73 -45.17 51.49
C ILE A 32 26.92 -45.35 52.43
N TYR A 33 28.11 -44.86 52.07
CA TYR A 33 29.28 -44.97 52.94
C TYR A 33 29.11 -44.18 54.24
N LYS A 34 28.59 -42.95 54.17
CA LYS A 34 28.37 -42.12 55.37
C LYS A 34 27.33 -42.75 56.31
N THR A 35 26.25 -43.29 55.76
CA THR A 35 25.18 -43.92 56.54
C THR A 35 25.55 -45.31 57.06
N ALA A 36 26.16 -46.16 56.23
CA ALA A 36 26.62 -47.49 56.64
C ALA A 36 27.69 -47.40 57.73
N TYR A 37 28.61 -46.43 57.64
CA TYR A 37 29.61 -46.21 58.67
C TYR A 37 28.98 -45.76 60.01
N ALA A 38 28.00 -44.86 59.97
CA ALA A 38 27.26 -44.45 61.16
C ALA A 38 26.52 -45.64 61.81
N ILE A 39 25.80 -46.44 61.01
CA ILE A 39 25.09 -47.64 61.48
C ILE A 39 26.07 -48.66 62.06
N LEU A 40 27.20 -48.91 61.39
CA LEU A 40 28.23 -49.83 61.84
C LEU A 40 28.82 -49.40 63.19
N ILE A 41 29.13 -48.11 63.38
CA ILE A 41 29.57 -47.58 64.68
C ILE A 41 28.50 -47.79 65.75
N THR A 42 27.24 -47.47 65.44
CA THR A 42 26.15 -47.65 66.42
C THR A 42 25.99 -49.12 66.83
N ASN A 43 26.08 -50.05 65.89
CA ASN A 43 26.00 -51.49 66.15
C ASN A 43 27.19 -52.00 66.97
N ILE A 44 28.41 -51.53 66.69
CA ILE A 44 29.60 -51.90 67.48
C ILE A 44 29.45 -51.39 68.92
N LEU A 45 29.02 -50.15 69.14
CA LEU A 45 28.76 -49.62 70.47
C LEU A 45 27.71 -50.44 71.21
N VAL A 46 26.66 -50.88 70.51
CA VAL A 46 25.62 -51.72 71.10
C VAL A 46 26.15 -53.10 71.50
N ALA A 47 26.97 -53.72 70.65
CA ALA A 47 27.60 -55.00 70.93
C ALA A 47 28.56 -54.92 72.13
N ILE A 48 29.39 -53.86 72.21
CA ILE A 48 30.33 -53.64 73.32
C ILE A 48 29.59 -53.46 74.65
N GLY A 49 28.50 -52.69 74.65
CA GLY A 49 27.70 -52.49 75.85
C GLY A 49 27.01 -53.76 76.32
N SER A 50 26.42 -54.51 75.39
CA SER A 50 25.78 -55.80 75.68
C SER A 50 26.77 -56.79 76.29
N TYR A 51 27.99 -56.84 75.75
CA TYR A 51 29.07 -57.67 76.30
C TYR A 51 29.51 -57.21 77.69
N SER A 52 29.71 -55.90 77.88
CA SER A 52 30.16 -55.34 79.16
C SER A 52 29.19 -55.64 80.31
N VAL A 53 27.89 -55.56 80.04
CA VAL A 53 26.83 -55.92 81.00
C VAL A 53 26.85 -57.41 81.32
N GLY A 54 27.00 -58.27 80.30
CA GLY A 54 27.07 -59.72 80.49
C GLY A 54 28.31 -60.20 81.24
N ALA A 55 29.48 -59.59 80.97
CA ALA A 55 30.76 -60.03 81.54
C ALA A 55 31.05 -59.47 82.94
N PHE A 56 30.68 -58.22 83.21
CA PHE A 56 31.05 -57.52 84.45
C PHE A 56 29.86 -57.22 85.38
N GLY A 57 28.64 -57.58 84.96
CA GLY A 57 27.42 -57.53 85.77
C GLY A 57 26.54 -56.30 85.54
N ILE A 58 25.34 -56.32 86.13
CA ILE A 58 24.27 -55.35 85.83
C ILE A 58 24.60 -53.90 86.19
N LYS A 59 25.57 -53.66 87.08
CA LYS A 59 26.02 -52.30 87.44
C LYS A 59 26.50 -51.50 86.23
N TYR A 60 26.97 -52.17 85.17
CA TYR A 60 27.43 -51.50 83.96
C TYR A 60 26.30 -51.03 83.03
N LEU A 61 25.07 -51.44 83.30
CA LEU A 61 23.88 -51.01 82.56
C LEU A 61 23.61 -49.50 82.74
N TRP A 62 23.91 -48.96 83.92
CA TRP A 62 23.63 -47.56 84.29
C TRP A 62 24.37 -46.52 83.45
N TRP A 63 25.60 -46.79 83.02
CA TRP A 63 26.36 -45.88 82.14
C TRP A 63 26.15 -46.22 80.66
N TYR A 64 25.87 -47.47 80.33
CA TYR A 64 25.65 -47.89 78.95
C TYR A 64 24.32 -47.36 78.36
N ILE A 65 23.23 -47.34 79.14
CA ILE A 65 21.93 -46.83 78.65
C ILE A 65 22.06 -45.38 78.11
N PRO A 66 22.60 -44.40 78.87
CA PRO A 66 22.83 -43.05 78.35
C PRO A 66 23.70 -43.02 77.09
N LEU A 67 24.73 -43.87 77.02
CA LEU A 67 25.66 -43.95 75.88
C LEU A 67 24.98 -44.51 74.62
N GLY A 68 24.09 -45.49 74.79
CA GLY A 68 23.25 -46.02 73.72
C GLY A 68 22.29 -44.97 73.16
N TYR A 69 21.61 -44.21 74.04
CA TYR A 69 20.76 -43.10 73.62
C TYR A 69 21.55 -42.01 72.88
N LEU A 70 22.76 -41.67 73.35
CA LEU A 70 23.63 -40.71 72.69
C LEU A 70 24.05 -41.19 71.29
N SER A 71 24.40 -42.48 71.16
CA SER A 71 24.74 -43.10 69.87
C SER A 71 23.58 -43.04 68.87
N LEU A 72 22.37 -43.38 69.31
CA LEU A 72 21.16 -43.26 68.49
C LEU A 72 20.87 -41.81 68.09
N PHE A 73 21.06 -40.87 69.01
CA PHE A 73 20.89 -39.44 68.73
C PHE A 73 21.88 -38.95 67.67
N ILE A 74 23.16 -39.32 67.79
CA ILE A 74 24.20 -38.98 66.80
C ILE A 74 23.89 -39.62 65.45
N GLY A 75 23.50 -40.90 65.43
CA GLY A 75 23.12 -41.60 64.20
C GLY A 75 21.95 -40.92 63.49
N ASN A 76 20.90 -40.56 64.23
CA ASN A 76 19.76 -39.82 63.70
C ASN A 76 20.17 -38.42 63.20
N PHE A 77 21.05 -37.72 63.92
CA PHE A 77 21.58 -36.41 63.50
C PHE A 77 22.36 -36.51 62.18
N VAL A 78 23.24 -37.50 62.06
CA VAL A 78 24.01 -37.77 60.83
C VAL A 78 23.07 -38.12 59.68
N PHE A 79 22.12 -39.04 59.89
CA PHE A 79 21.14 -39.42 58.87
C PHE A 79 20.29 -38.23 58.41
N LYS A 80 19.80 -37.42 59.36
CA LYS A 80 19.02 -36.22 59.07
C LYS A 80 19.83 -35.19 58.28
N LYS A 81 21.09 -34.97 58.65
CA LYS A 81 21.98 -33.98 58.02
C LYS A 81 22.41 -34.40 56.62
N PHE A 82 22.86 -35.63 56.44
CA PHE A 82 23.47 -36.08 55.19
C PHE A 82 22.49 -36.73 54.21
N VAL A 83 21.29 -37.14 54.66
CA VAL A 83 20.32 -37.84 53.79
C VAL A 83 18.98 -37.13 53.72
N GLN A 84 18.31 -37.00 54.87
CA GLN A 84 16.93 -36.57 54.89
C GLN A 84 16.78 -35.12 54.40
N ARG A 85 17.68 -34.21 54.83
CA ARG A 85 17.65 -32.81 54.42
C ARG A 85 17.92 -32.62 52.93
N PRO A 86 19.03 -33.14 52.34
CA PRO A 86 19.28 -33.04 50.91
C PRO A 86 18.16 -33.58 50.04
N LEU A 87 17.63 -34.78 50.36
CA LEU A 87 16.54 -35.37 49.59
C LEU A 87 15.24 -34.57 49.70
N LYS A 88 14.93 -34.05 50.89
CA LYS A 88 13.74 -33.22 51.09
C LYS A 88 13.82 -31.92 50.27
N ALA A 89 14.99 -31.29 50.22
CA ALA A 89 15.22 -30.09 49.42
C ALA A 89 14.99 -30.37 47.92
N SER A 90 15.53 -31.46 47.39
CA SER A 90 15.32 -31.83 45.98
C SER A 90 13.85 -32.14 45.67
N ILE A 91 13.14 -32.84 46.58
CA ILE A 91 11.71 -33.15 46.41
C ILE A 91 10.87 -31.88 46.41
N GLU A 92 11.17 -30.94 47.31
CA GLU A 92 10.47 -29.66 47.39
C GLU A 92 10.72 -28.80 46.15
N ALA A 93 11.96 -28.75 45.68
CA ALA A 93 12.32 -28.08 44.44
C ALA A 93 11.59 -28.68 43.23
N LEU A 94 11.63 -30.00 43.07
CA LEU A 94 10.90 -30.70 42.00
C LEU A 94 9.40 -30.47 42.06
N LYS A 95 8.81 -30.42 43.26
CA LYS A 95 7.38 -30.14 43.42
C LYS A 95 7.03 -28.73 42.96
N ASN A 96 7.87 -27.75 43.26
CA ASN A 96 7.65 -26.36 42.82
C ASN A 96 7.79 -26.23 41.30
N VAL A 97 8.84 -26.82 40.72
CA VAL A 97 9.04 -26.86 39.26
C VAL A 97 7.86 -27.55 38.56
N SER A 98 7.37 -28.67 39.12
CA SER A 98 6.19 -29.38 38.59
C SER A 98 4.91 -28.55 38.63
N ASN A 99 4.82 -27.55 39.52
CA ASN A 99 3.71 -26.60 39.57
C ASN A 99 3.93 -25.37 38.69
N GLY A 100 5.05 -25.30 37.95
CA GLY A 100 5.43 -24.15 37.12
C GLY A 100 6.13 -23.02 37.88
N ASP A 101 6.43 -23.19 39.18
CA ASP A 101 7.20 -22.22 39.95
C ASP A 101 8.70 -22.48 39.78
N LEU A 102 9.35 -21.62 39.01
CA LEU A 102 10.78 -21.67 38.75
C LEU A 102 11.59 -20.78 39.70
N ASN A 103 10.96 -20.08 40.65
CA ASN A 103 11.63 -19.22 41.63
C ASN A 103 12.16 -20.02 42.84
N VAL A 104 12.70 -21.19 42.56
CA VAL A 104 13.27 -22.09 43.56
C VAL A 104 14.76 -21.80 43.72
N HIS A 105 15.24 -21.86 44.96
CA HIS A 105 16.65 -21.76 45.29
C HIS A 105 17.06 -22.96 46.14
N ILE A 106 17.97 -23.78 45.63
CA ILE A 106 18.53 -24.90 46.37
C ILE A 106 19.68 -24.38 47.23
N SER A 107 19.60 -24.59 48.54
CA SER A 107 20.59 -24.07 49.50
C SER A 107 22.00 -24.63 49.23
N GLU A 108 23.02 -23.78 49.34
CA GLU A 108 24.41 -24.12 49.01
C GLU A 108 24.96 -25.27 49.88
N ASP A 109 24.55 -25.35 51.15
CA ASP A 109 24.97 -26.38 52.09
C ASP A 109 24.56 -27.80 51.64
N VAL A 110 23.50 -27.90 50.83
CA VAL A 110 23.04 -29.16 50.25
C VAL A 110 23.78 -29.50 48.96
N LYS A 111 24.24 -28.50 48.20
CA LYS A 111 25.01 -28.65 46.96
C LYS A 111 26.48 -29.01 47.20
N GLU A 112 27.06 -28.56 48.31
CA GLU A 112 28.46 -28.85 48.68
C GLU A 112 28.73 -30.34 48.99
N SER A 113 27.70 -31.17 49.13
CA SER A 113 27.88 -32.59 49.40
C SER A 113 28.55 -33.30 48.23
N LYS A 114 29.75 -33.83 48.44
CA LYS A 114 30.49 -34.61 47.41
C LYS A 114 29.99 -36.05 47.28
N ASP A 115 28.68 -36.24 47.31
CA ASP A 115 27.99 -37.53 47.12
C ASP A 115 26.83 -37.39 46.12
N GLU A 116 26.10 -38.49 45.89
CA GLU A 116 25.04 -38.54 44.88
C GLU A 116 23.96 -37.47 45.12
N THR A 117 23.70 -37.11 46.38
CA THR A 117 22.68 -36.09 46.68
C THR A 117 23.15 -34.69 46.32
N GLY A 118 24.43 -34.36 46.49
CA GLY A 118 24.93 -33.06 46.03
C GLY A 118 24.98 -32.97 44.51
N TYR A 119 25.46 -34.01 43.82
CA TYR A 119 25.44 -34.05 42.35
C TYR A 119 24.01 -33.93 41.79
N MET A 120 23.04 -34.60 42.40
CA MET A 120 21.63 -34.48 42.02
C MET A 120 21.09 -33.06 42.24
N ASN A 121 21.45 -32.41 43.35
CA ASN A 121 21.03 -31.05 43.64
C ASN A 121 21.67 -30.02 42.69
N ILE A 122 22.93 -30.21 42.30
CA ILE A 122 23.61 -29.36 41.30
C ILE A 122 22.91 -29.49 39.94
N ALA A 123 22.69 -30.73 39.47
CA ALA A 123 22.00 -30.95 38.19
C ALA A 123 20.56 -30.41 38.20
N LEU A 124 19.87 -30.50 39.35
CA LEU A 124 18.54 -29.92 39.51
C LEU A 124 18.57 -28.38 39.49
N ASP A 125 19.56 -27.75 40.11
CA ASP A 125 19.76 -26.29 40.10
C ASP A 125 20.02 -25.79 38.67
N GLU A 126 20.91 -26.45 37.92
CA GLU A 126 21.17 -26.16 36.51
C GLU A 126 19.90 -26.32 35.64
N MET A 127 19.12 -27.37 35.87
CA MET A 127 17.84 -27.56 35.17
C MET A 127 16.85 -26.41 35.46
N ILE A 128 16.75 -25.97 36.72
CA ILE A 128 15.86 -24.87 37.12
C ILE A 128 16.29 -23.56 36.45
N LEU A 129 17.60 -23.27 36.44
CA LEU A 129 18.15 -22.09 35.76
C LEU A 129 17.83 -22.10 34.27
N ASN A 130 18.08 -23.22 33.60
CA ASN A 130 17.81 -23.37 32.17
C ASN A 130 16.33 -23.20 31.81
N LEU A 131 15.41 -23.71 32.65
CA LEU A 131 13.97 -23.52 32.48
C LEU A 131 13.57 -22.06 32.73
N ARG A 132 14.18 -21.39 33.70
CA ARG A 132 13.91 -19.97 34.01
C ARG A 132 14.31 -19.08 32.85
N ASP A 133 15.51 -19.28 32.29
CA ASP A 133 15.98 -18.53 31.12
C ASP A 133 15.07 -18.75 29.91
N THR A 134 14.62 -19.99 29.72
CA THR A 134 13.70 -20.33 28.61
C THR A 134 12.32 -19.69 28.79
N ALA A 135 11.82 -19.64 30.03
CA ALA A 135 10.57 -18.94 30.35
C ALA A 135 10.70 -17.41 30.16
N GLU A 136 11.85 -16.83 30.52
CA GLU A 136 12.12 -15.42 30.29
C GLU A 136 12.17 -15.10 28.80
N PHE A 137 12.84 -15.93 27.98
CA PHE A 137 12.85 -15.78 26.54
C PHE A 137 11.44 -15.82 25.94
N ALA A 138 10.61 -16.79 26.37
CA ALA A 138 9.21 -16.86 25.94
C ALA A 138 8.41 -15.60 26.32
N ARG A 139 8.67 -15.02 27.50
CA ARG A 139 8.08 -13.73 27.92
C ARG A 139 8.53 -12.58 27.02
N GLN A 140 9.83 -12.48 26.71
CA GLN A 140 10.37 -11.44 25.83
C GLN A 140 9.75 -11.52 24.43
N VAL A 141 9.64 -12.72 23.86
CA VAL A 141 8.96 -12.94 22.57
C VAL A 141 7.48 -12.54 22.67
N GLY A 142 6.79 -12.92 23.75
CA GLY A 142 5.39 -12.54 24.00
C GLY A 142 5.16 -11.04 24.18
N GLU A 143 6.17 -10.30 24.66
CA GLU A 143 6.15 -8.83 24.78
C GLU A 143 6.51 -8.12 23.46
N GLY A 144 6.82 -8.86 22.39
CA GLY A 144 7.15 -8.33 21.08
C GLY A 144 8.65 -8.06 20.86
N ASN A 145 9.52 -8.43 21.80
CA ASN A 145 10.96 -8.32 21.65
C ASN A 145 11.52 -9.51 20.84
N LEU A 146 11.41 -9.43 19.51
CA LEU A 146 11.79 -10.48 18.57
C LEU A 146 13.29 -10.47 18.20
N ASP A 147 14.06 -9.53 18.75
CA ASP A 147 15.52 -9.44 18.55
C ASP A 147 16.32 -10.05 19.70
N HIS A 148 15.64 -10.48 20.77
CA HIS A 148 16.30 -11.21 21.84
C HIS A 148 16.81 -12.58 21.36
N GLU A 149 18.03 -12.93 21.77
CA GLU A 149 18.69 -14.19 21.42
C GLU A 149 18.80 -15.09 22.65
N ILE A 150 18.65 -16.39 22.42
CA ILE A 150 18.89 -17.43 23.42
C ILE A 150 19.81 -18.49 22.80
N GLU A 151 20.84 -18.87 23.53
CA GLU A 151 21.77 -19.91 23.09
C GLU A 151 21.15 -21.30 23.27
N MET A 152 21.49 -22.24 22.38
CA MET A 152 21.07 -23.63 22.54
C MET A 152 21.95 -24.31 23.59
N LEU A 153 21.33 -25.03 24.54
CA LEU A 153 22.08 -25.81 25.52
C LEU A 153 22.72 -27.06 24.90
N SER A 154 22.05 -27.63 23.91
CA SER A 154 22.51 -28.77 23.12
C SER A 154 21.70 -28.86 21.82
N GLU A 155 22.16 -29.68 20.88
CA GLU A 155 21.40 -29.97 19.64
C GLU A 155 20.02 -30.59 19.90
N SER A 156 19.80 -31.18 21.08
CA SER A 156 18.55 -31.84 21.47
C SER A 156 17.64 -30.97 22.34
N ASP A 157 17.90 -29.67 22.43
CA ASP A 157 17.05 -28.74 23.20
C ASP A 157 15.76 -28.41 22.44
N HIS A 158 14.83 -29.38 22.43
CA HIS A 158 13.58 -29.27 21.71
C HIS A 158 12.73 -28.06 22.13
N LEU A 159 12.82 -27.63 23.40
CA LEU A 159 12.06 -26.51 23.90
C LEU A 159 12.60 -25.18 23.35
N ARG A 160 13.93 -24.95 23.42
CA ARG A 160 14.52 -23.74 22.85
C ARG A 160 14.40 -23.72 21.33
N VAL A 161 14.56 -24.87 20.65
CA VAL A 161 14.37 -24.97 19.19
C VAL A 161 12.96 -24.53 18.79
N ALA A 162 11.92 -25.07 19.43
CA ALA A 162 10.53 -24.70 19.11
C ALA A 162 10.24 -23.22 19.37
N LEU A 163 10.79 -22.64 20.44
CA LEU A 163 10.62 -21.22 20.76
C LEU A 163 11.38 -20.31 19.79
N ILE A 164 12.58 -20.69 19.34
CA ILE A 164 13.33 -19.96 18.31
C ILE A 164 12.55 -20.00 16.99
N GLU A 165 12.06 -21.16 16.56
CA GLU A 165 11.23 -21.27 15.35
C GLU A 165 9.96 -20.41 15.44
N MET A 166 9.31 -20.37 16.60
CA MET A 166 8.15 -19.51 16.84
C MET A 166 8.54 -18.03 16.72
N LYS A 167 9.66 -17.60 17.33
CA LYS A 167 10.17 -16.23 17.22
C LYS A 167 10.42 -15.84 15.76
N GLU A 168 11.09 -16.69 14.99
CA GLU A 168 11.37 -16.42 13.58
C GLU A 168 10.09 -16.30 12.75
N LYS A 169 9.10 -17.18 12.96
CA LYS A 169 7.79 -17.07 12.31
C LYS A 169 7.03 -15.80 12.67
N LEU A 170 7.09 -15.37 13.93
CA LEU A 170 6.48 -14.12 14.37
C LEU A 170 7.19 -12.91 13.73
N LYS A 171 8.52 -12.94 13.62
CA LYS A 171 9.31 -11.89 12.97
C LYS A 171 9.00 -11.79 11.49
N GLU A 172 8.89 -12.93 10.81
CA GLU A 172 8.46 -12.99 9.41
C GLU A 172 7.03 -12.46 9.23
N ALA A 173 6.09 -12.89 10.07
CA ALA A 173 4.70 -12.44 10.01
C ALA A 173 4.57 -10.92 10.23
N ALA A 174 5.32 -10.37 11.19
CA ALA A 174 5.35 -8.93 11.46
C ALA A 174 5.89 -8.14 10.25
N LYS A 175 6.96 -8.62 9.62
CA LYS A 175 7.53 -8.02 8.41
C LYS A 175 6.54 -8.06 7.24
N GLN A 176 5.92 -9.21 6.99
CA GLN A 176 4.91 -9.37 5.93
C GLN A 176 3.69 -8.47 6.16
N GLN A 177 3.24 -8.33 7.41
CA GLN A 177 2.14 -7.45 7.76
C GLN A 177 2.47 -5.98 7.49
N GLU A 178 3.69 -5.55 7.81
CA GLU A 178 4.15 -4.19 7.54
C GLU A 178 4.27 -3.90 6.04
N GLU A 179 4.85 -4.81 5.26
CA GLU A 179 4.92 -4.70 3.80
C GLU A 179 3.52 -4.60 3.18
N LYS A 180 2.58 -5.41 3.67
CA LYS A 180 1.18 -5.38 3.24
C LYS A 180 0.49 -4.08 3.60
N ARG A 181 0.73 -3.54 4.80
CA ARG A 181 0.17 -2.25 5.24
C ARG A 181 0.63 -1.12 4.32
N ILE A 182 1.92 -1.05 4.00
CA ILE A 182 2.48 -0.03 3.10
C ILE A 182 1.85 -0.12 1.70
N GLU A 183 1.65 -1.34 1.17
CA GLU A 183 1.00 -1.54 -0.13
C GLU A 183 -0.49 -1.16 -0.10
N GLU A 184 -1.21 -1.50 0.96
CA GLU A 184 -2.60 -1.11 1.17
C GLU A 184 -2.75 0.43 1.27
N GLU A 185 -1.83 1.11 1.95
CA GLU A 185 -1.79 2.58 2.03
C GLU A 185 -1.58 3.23 0.66
N LYS A 186 -0.63 2.73 -0.14
CA LYS A 186 -0.38 3.21 -1.51
C LYS A 186 -1.60 3.03 -2.41
N ARG A 187 -2.27 1.88 -2.33
CA ARG A 187 -3.52 1.62 -3.07
C ARG A 187 -4.65 2.52 -2.62
N SER A 188 -4.80 2.74 -1.31
CA SER A 188 -5.82 3.63 -0.78
C SER A 188 -5.59 5.07 -1.25
N TRP A 189 -4.35 5.54 -1.23
CA TRP A 189 -3.98 6.86 -1.74
C TRP A 189 -4.33 6.99 -3.23
N MET A 190 -4.05 5.97 -4.05
CA MET A 190 -4.41 6.01 -5.47
C MET A 190 -5.93 6.07 -5.68
N ASN A 191 -6.69 5.22 -4.98
CA ASN A 191 -8.14 5.18 -5.09
C ASN A 191 -8.80 6.50 -4.63
N GLU A 192 -8.31 7.09 -3.54
CA GLU A 192 -8.78 8.39 -3.07
C GLU A 192 -8.51 9.49 -4.09
N GLY A 193 -7.32 9.49 -4.68
CA GLY A 193 -6.94 10.42 -5.74
C GLY A 193 -7.86 10.31 -6.96
N LEU A 194 -8.13 9.08 -7.41
CA LEU A 194 -9.01 8.82 -8.55
C LEU A 194 -10.46 9.23 -8.25
N ALA A 195 -10.95 8.97 -7.03
CA ALA A 195 -12.28 9.39 -6.61
C ALA A 195 -12.43 10.92 -6.66
N LYS A 196 -11.49 11.65 -6.05
CA LYS A 196 -11.47 13.13 -6.06
C LYS A 196 -11.35 13.70 -7.46
N LEU A 197 -10.49 13.11 -8.30
CA LEU A 197 -10.36 13.51 -9.70
C LEU A 197 -11.69 13.33 -10.45
N ASN A 198 -12.35 12.19 -10.27
CA ASN A 198 -13.63 11.91 -10.93
C ASN A 198 -14.74 12.89 -10.53
N GLU A 199 -14.70 13.47 -9.33
CA GLU A 199 -15.62 14.55 -8.95
C GLU A 199 -15.37 15.84 -9.75
N ILE A 200 -14.10 16.17 -10.02
CA ILE A 200 -13.71 17.31 -10.87
C ILE A 200 -14.16 17.06 -12.31
N LEU A 201 -13.89 15.85 -12.83
CA LEU A 201 -14.22 15.46 -14.21
C LEU A 201 -15.72 15.44 -14.53
N ARG A 202 -16.59 15.41 -13.50
CA ARG A 202 -18.06 15.43 -13.67
C ARG A 202 -18.64 16.83 -13.82
N LYS A 203 -17.89 17.88 -13.51
CA LYS A 203 -18.37 19.25 -13.66
C LYS A 203 -18.45 19.60 -15.14
N GLN A 204 -19.58 20.16 -15.58
CA GLN A 204 -19.74 20.66 -16.95
C GLN A 204 -19.15 22.06 -17.03
N ASP A 205 -17.83 22.10 -17.25
CA ASP A 205 -17.07 23.34 -17.45
C ASP A 205 -16.54 23.40 -18.89
N ASP A 206 -16.18 24.61 -19.34
CA ASP A 206 -15.42 24.80 -20.57
C ASP A 206 -14.11 23.98 -20.57
N VAL A 207 -13.65 23.55 -21.74
CA VAL A 207 -12.46 22.69 -21.88
C VAL A 207 -11.23 23.33 -21.24
N ALA A 208 -11.05 24.66 -21.34
CA ALA A 208 -9.92 25.34 -20.74
C ALA A 208 -9.99 25.36 -19.22
N GLU A 209 -11.17 25.60 -18.66
CA GLU A 209 -11.39 25.62 -17.21
C GLU A 209 -11.25 24.21 -16.60
N LEU A 210 -11.85 23.20 -17.23
CA LEU A 210 -11.69 21.80 -16.83
C LEU A 210 -10.22 21.38 -16.87
N SER A 211 -9.51 21.74 -17.94
CA SER A 211 -8.06 21.50 -18.08
C SER A 211 -7.23 22.13 -16.97
N TYR A 212 -7.60 23.33 -16.51
CA TYR A 212 -6.94 24.01 -15.39
C TYR A 212 -7.24 23.34 -14.05
N GLN A 213 -8.48 22.96 -13.78
CA GLN A 213 -8.86 22.28 -12.54
C GLN A 213 -8.20 20.91 -12.43
N ILE A 214 -8.18 20.12 -13.51
CA ILE A 214 -7.49 18.81 -13.57
C ILE A 214 -6.02 18.98 -13.25
N LEU A 215 -5.34 19.87 -13.98
CA LEU A 215 -3.90 20.07 -13.80
C LEU A 215 -3.58 20.56 -12.38
N SER A 216 -4.34 21.53 -11.88
CA SER A 216 -4.16 22.06 -10.52
C SER A 216 -4.36 20.98 -9.45
N PHE A 217 -5.36 20.10 -9.62
CA PHE A 217 -5.57 18.98 -8.71
C PHE A 217 -4.39 18.01 -8.73
N ILE A 218 -3.95 17.58 -9.92
CA ILE A 218 -2.86 16.60 -10.06
C ILE A 218 -1.57 17.14 -9.44
N ILE A 219 -1.22 18.40 -9.75
CA ILE A 219 0.00 19.03 -9.21
C ILE A 219 -0.03 19.08 -7.69
N ASN A 220 -1.15 19.51 -7.09
CA ASN A 220 -1.27 19.59 -5.64
C ASN A 220 -1.32 18.20 -4.99
N TYR A 221 -2.04 17.24 -5.58
CA TYR A 221 -2.21 15.90 -5.02
C TYR A 221 -0.90 15.10 -5.05
N MET A 222 -0.14 15.22 -6.13
CA MET A 222 1.17 14.57 -6.29
C MET A 222 2.32 15.35 -5.65
N ASN A 223 2.05 16.50 -5.03
CA ASN A 223 3.07 17.43 -4.52
C ASN A 223 4.14 17.79 -5.58
N ALA A 224 3.72 17.94 -6.83
CA ALA A 224 4.57 18.40 -7.92
C ALA A 224 4.68 19.94 -7.91
N ASN A 225 5.57 20.48 -8.74
CA ASN A 225 5.85 21.91 -8.73
C ASN A 225 5.26 22.64 -9.94
N GLN A 226 5.29 22.00 -11.12
CA GLN A 226 4.84 22.59 -12.37
C GLN A 226 4.24 21.52 -13.27
N GLY A 227 3.37 21.93 -14.17
CA GLY A 227 2.90 21.05 -15.23
C GLY A 227 2.23 21.78 -16.38
N GLY A 228 2.00 21.03 -17.43
CA GLY A 228 1.31 21.44 -18.64
C GLY A 228 0.37 20.35 -19.12
N LEU A 229 -0.77 20.77 -19.67
CA LEU A 229 -1.72 19.89 -20.33
C LEU A 229 -1.77 20.23 -21.82
N PHE A 230 -1.33 19.29 -22.63
CA PHE A 230 -1.32 19.40 -24.09
C PHE A 230 -2.49 18.59 -24.64
N ILE A 231 -3.32 19.19 -25.48
CA ILE A 231 -4.49 18.54 -26.09
C ILE A 231 -4.34 18.59 -27.60
N ARG A 232 -4.67 17.49 -28.27
CA ARG A 232 -4.69 17.37 -29.72
C ARG A 232 -5.67 18.38 -30.33
N ASN A 233 -5.21 19.16 -31.30
CA ASN A 233 -6.08 19.96 -32.15
C ASN A 233 -6.75 19.04 -33.20
N ASN A 234 -8.07 19.14 -33.32
CA ASN A 234 -8.90 18.32 -34.22
C ASN A 234 -9.35 19.08 -35.49
N GLU A 235 -8.74 20.24 -35.80
CA GLU A 235 -9.05 21.05 -36.98
C GLU A 235 -8.49 20.44 -38.28
N ASP A 236 -7.28 19.88 -38.25
CA ASP A 236 -6.63 19.21 -39.39
C ASP A 236 -6.46 17.71 -39.10
N GLN A 237 -7.09 16.86 -39.91
CA GLN A 237 -6.99 15.41 -39.77
C GLN A 237 -5.62 14.86 -40.22
N ASN A 238 -4.90 15.59 -41.07
CA ASN A 238 -3.62 15.16 -41.62
C ASN A 238 -2.41 15.62 -40.80
N ASN A 239 -2.57 16.65 -39.96
CA ASN A 239 -1.51 17.15 -39.10
C ASN A 239 -1.93 17.13 -37.62
N ILE A 240 -1.44 16.14 -36.88
CA ILE A 240 -1.72 16.00 -35.45
C ILE A 240 -0.81 16.95 -34.68
N ILE A 241 -1.40 18.06 -34.23
CA ILE A 241 -0.72 19.09 -33.45
C ILE A 241 -1.23 19.04 -32.00
N LEU A 242 -0.31 18.99 -31.04
CA LEU A 242 -0.59 19.06 -29.61
C LEU A 242 -0.45 20.50 -29.12
N GLU A 243 -1.52 21.09 -28.63
CA GLU A 243 -1.54 22.47 -28.14
C GLU A 243 -1.56 22.52 -26.62
N LEU A 244 -0.73 23.39 -26.03
CA LEU A 244 -0.81 23.69 -24.60
C LEU A 244 -2.14 24.39 -24.28
N LYS A 245 -3.08 23.69 -23.62
CA LYS A 245 -4.38 24.24 -23.21
C LYS A 245 -4.37 24.76 -21.77
N SER A 246 -3.54 24.18 -20.90
CA SER A 246 -3.44 24.59 -19.50
C SER A 246 -2.02 24.44 -18.97
N PHE A 247 -1.63 25.30 -18.03
CA PHE A 247 -0.35 25.25 -17.36
C PHE A 247 -0.48 25.65 -15.89
N TYR A 248 0.37 25.08 -15.03
CA TYR A 248 0.42 25.40 -13.61
C TYR A 248 1.83 25.85 -13.19
N ALA A 249 1.90 26.96 -12.44
CA ALA A 249 3.14 27.57 -11.94
C ALA A 249 4.23 27.82 -13.01
N PHE A 250 3.84 28.03 -14.27
CA PHE A 250 4.74 28.31 -15.39
C PHE A 250 5.04 29.81 -15.50
N ASN A 251 6.28 30.17 -15.85
CA ASN A 251 6.72 31.56 -15.94
C ASN A 251 5.96 32.29 -17.08
N ARG A 252 5.18 33.31 -16.73
CA ARG A 252 4.31 34.08 -17.65
C ARG A 252 5.07 34.91 -18.70
N ARG A 253 6.41 34.89 -18.73
CA ARG A 253 7.22 35.74 -19.62
C ARG A 253 7.44 35.11 -21.00
N LYS A 254 6.36 35.09 -21.79
CA LYS A 254 6.23 35.22 -23.25
C LYS A 254 5.11 34.30 -23.74
N TYR A 255 4.12 34.90 -24.40
CA TYR A 255 3.17 34.30 -25.33
C TYR A 255 3.58 32.91 -25.82
N ILE A 256 2.96 31.86 -25.28
CA ILE A 256 3.28 30.48 -25.63
C ILE A 256 1.96 29.78 -26.01
N LYS A 257 1.51 30.03 -27.25
CA LYS A 257 0.89 28.94 -28.01
C LYS A 257 2.03 27.99 -28.36
N LYS A 258 2.38 27.08 -27.43
CA LYS A 258 3.33 26.00 -27.71
C LYS A 258 2.51 24.90 -28.37
N THR A 259 2.86 24.64 -29.61
CA THR A 259 2.34 23.55 -30.41
C THR A 259 3.49 22.57 -30.64
N PHE A 260 3.21 21.29 -30.56
CA PHE A 260 4.16 20.24 -30.85
C PHE A 260 3.56 19.30 -31.89
N GLU A 261 4.31 18.98 -32.94
CA GLU A 261 3.95 17.90 -33.85
C GLU A 261 4.24 16.53 -33.21
N LEU A 262 3.65 15.45 -33.76
CA LEU A 262 4.01 14.10 -33.32
C LEU A 262 5.50 13.82 -33.57
N GLY A 263 6.17 13.26 -32.57
CA GLY A 263 7.62 13.05 -32.57
C GLY A 263 8.46 14.30 -32.25
N GLU A 264 7.84 15.48 -32.11
CA GLU A 264 8.55 16.71 -31.76
C GLU A 264 8.71 16.85 -30.24
N GLY A 265 9.96 16.94 -29.77
CA GLY A 265 10.26 17.08 -28.35
C GLY A 265 9.75 15.90 -27.51
N LEU A 266 9.77 16.03 -26.18
CA LEU A 266 9.30 14.94 -25.30
C LEU A 266 7.79 14.76 -25.37
N VAL A 267 7.03 15.85 -25.49
CA VAL A 267 5.56 15.83 -25.59
C VAL A 267 5.12 15.10 -26.85
N GLY A 268 5.66 15.45 -28.02
CA GLY A 268 5.35 14.79 -29.28
C GLY A 268 5.82 13.34 -29.33
N ASN A 269 6.98 13.02 -28.75
CA ASN A 269 7.46 11.63 -28.65
C ASN A 269 6.60 10.78 -27.71
N CYS A 270 6.19 11.30 -26.55
CA CYS A 270 5.28 10.62 -25.64
C CYS A 270 3.94 10.27 -26.33
N ALA A 271 3.42 11.21 -27.13
CA ALA A 271 2.21 10.98 -27.91
C ALA A 271 2.42 9.98 -29.06
N LEU A 272 3.55 10.04 -29.76
CA LEU A 272 3.87 9.13 -30.87
C LEU A 272 4.01 7.68 -30.38
N GLU A 273 4.78 7.47 -29.32
CA GLU A 273 5.07 6.15 -28.74
C GLU A 273 3.90 5.60 -27.91
N LYS A 274 2.98 6.46 -27.47
CA LYS A 274 1.84 6.13 -26.58
C LYS A 274 2.28 5.51 -25.25
N GLN A 275 3.49 5.86 -24.82
CA GLN A 275 4.14 5.38 -23.61
C GLN A 275 4.50 6.53 -22.67
N THR A 276 4.45 6.23 -21.38
CA THR A 276 4.90 7.11 -20.31
C THR A 276 6.40 7.36 -20.43
N ILE A 277 6.81 8.63 -20.33
CA ILE A 277 8.21 9.02 -20.26
C ILE A 277 8.46 9.55 -18.84
N HIS A 278 9.35 8.87 -18.10
CA HIS A 278 9.80 9.31 -16.78
C HIS A 278 11.30 9.57 -16.82
N LEU A 279 11.68 10.84 -16.70
CA LEU A 279 13.07 11.29 -16.66
C LEU A 279 13.44 11.71 -15.25
N THR A 280 14.51 11.12 -14.72
CA THR A 280 15.11 11.47 -13.41
C THR A 280 16.45 12.21 -13.57
N GLU A 281 16.99 12.23 -14.77
CA GLU A 281 18.22 12.94 -15.12
C GLU A 281 17.87 13.99 -16.18
N ILE A 282 17.69 15.23 -15.75
CA ILE A 282 17.24 16.32 -16.60
C ILE A 282 18.46 17.20 -16.94
N PRO A 283 18.78 17.40 -18.23
CA PRO A 283 19.89 18.27 -18.63
C PRO A 283 19.73 19.70 -18.09
N ASP A 284 20.85 20.35 -17.79
CA ASP A 284 20.84 21.72 -17.32
C ASP A 284 20.16 22.67 -18.32
N GLN A 285 19.34 23.59 -17.80
CA GLN A 285 18.60 24.60 -18.58
C GLN A 285 17.50 24.03 -19.50
N TYR A 286 17.20 22.74 -19.43
CA TYR A 286 16.11 22.12 -20.19
C TYR A 286 14.74 22.66 -19.74
N ILE A 287 14.49 22.63 -18.43
CA ILE A 287 13.29 23.18 -17.76
C ILE A 287 13.73 23.85 -16.47
N GLN A 288 13.13 25.00 -16.13
CA GLN A 288 13.42 25.73 -14.90
C GLN A 288 12.15 26.04 -14.11
N ILE A 289 12.09 25.57 -12.86
CA ILE A 289 11.07 25.98 -11.89
C ILE A 289 11.48 27.34 -11.33
N THR A 290 10.71 28.39 -11.61
CA THR A 290 11.04 29.76 -11.22
C THR A 290 10.16 30.27 -10.07
N SER A 291 10.77 30.98 -9.14
CA SER A 291 10.13 31.77 -8.08
C SER A 291 10.41 33.26 -8.29
N GLY A 292 9.80 34.11 -7.46
CA GLY A 292 10.13 35.54 -7.42
C GLY A 292 11.58 35.84 -7.01
N LEU A 293 12.31 34.85 -6.47
CA LEU A 293 13.66 35.00 -5.93
C LEU A 293 14.75 34.30 -6.77
N GLY A 294 14.38 33.51 -7.77
CA GLY A 294 15.33 32.70 -8.57
C GLY A 294 14.68 31.46 -9.14
N GLY A 295 15.42 30.60 -9.85
CA GLY A 295 14.89 29.34 -10.39
C GLY A 295 15.85 28.18 -10.28
N ALA A 296 15.33 26.96 -10.26
CA ALA A 296 16.06 25.71 -10.11
C ALA A 296 15.56 24.65 -11.10
N ASN A 297 16.40 23.69 -11.47
CA ASN A 297 16.02 22.58 -12.33
C ASN A 297 15.22 21.54 -11.51
N PRO A 298 14.14 20.96 -12.06
CA PRO A 298 13.48 19.82 -11.44
C PRO A 298 14.42 18.60 -11.38
N HIS A 299 14.16 17.67 -10.47
CA HIS A 299 14.84 16.37 -10.43
C HIS A 299 14.06 15.29 -11.19
N SER A 300 12.75 15.49 -11.39
CA SER A 300 11.92 14.52 -12.09
C SER A 300 10.94 15.19 -13.04
N LEU A 301 10.82 14.62 -14.25
CA LEU A 301 9.88 15.01 -15.29
C LEU A 301 9.10 13.78 -15.72
N LEU A 302 7.77 13.89 -15.71
CA LEU A 302 6.86 12.81 -16.04
C LEU A 302 5.93 13.28 -17.16
N LEU A 303 5.88 12.52 -18.25
CA LEU A 303 4.95 12.72 -19.36
C LEU A 303 4.05 11.49 -19.50
N ILE A 304 2.74 11.70 -19.42
CA ILE A 304 1.73 10.64 -19.53
C ILE A 304 0.86 10.91 -20.76
N PRO A 305 0.77 9.97 -21.72
CA PRO A 305 -0.12 10.11 -22.86
C PRO A 305 -1.56 9.85 -22.43
N MET A 306 -2.43 10.82 -22.68
CA MET A 306 -3.87 10.68 -22.52
C MET A 306 -4.43 9.97 -23.75
N LYS A 307 -4.83 8.72 -23.60
CA LYS A 307 -5.29 7.88 -24.72
C LYS A 307 -6.68 7.30 -24.49
N MET A 308 -7.43 7.20 -25.58
CA MET A 308 -8.67 6.43 -25.68
C MET A 308 -8.48 5.37 -26.75
N GLU A 309 -8.72 4.11 -26.40
CA GLU A 309 -8.45 2.96 -27.28
C GLU A 309 -7.00 2.95 -27.78
N GLN A 310 -6.77 3.35 -29.04
CA GLN A 310 -5.43 3.51 -29.61
C GLN A 310 -5.10 4.94 -30.02
N GLU A 311 -5.98 5.92 -29.80
CA GLU A 311 -5.74 7.31 -30.17
C GLU A 311 -5.28 8.15 -28.97
N VAL A 312 -4.23 8.93 -29.17
CA VAL A 312 -3.75 9.91 -28.18
C VAL A 312 -4.51 11.21 -28.38
N LEU A 313 -5.20 11.63 -27.32
CA LEU A 313 -5.96 12.88 -27.27
C LEU A 313 -5.13 14.02 -26.67
N GLY A 314 -4.02 13.70 -26.00
CA GLY A 314 -3.13 14.70 -25.43
C GLY A 314 -2.03 14.11 -24.56
N VAL A 315 -1.28 14.97 -23.88
CA VAL A 315 -0.20 14.59 -22.98
C VAL A 315 -0.26 15.46 -21.72
N ILE A 316 -0.11 14.83 -20.56
CA ILE A 316 0.09 15.51 -19.29
C ILE A 316 1.60 15.53 -19.02
N GLU A 317 2.17 16.72 -18.83
CA GLU A 317 3.57 16.89 -18.45
C GLU A 317 3.64 17.47 -17.04
N ILE A 318 4.46 16.87 -16.17
CA ILE A 318 4.63 17.29 -14.78
C ILE A 318 6.10 17.28 -14.39
N ALA A 319 6.55 18.37 -13.77
CA ALA A 319 7.89 18.51 -13.21
C ALA A 319 7.85 18.65 -11.68
N SER A 320 8.79 17.98 -11.01
CA SER A 320 8.92 17.98 -9.54
C SER A 320 10.38 18.01 -9.10
N PHE A 321 10.63 18.60 -7.93
CA PHE A 321 11.90 18.46 -7.20
C PHE A 321 12.04 17.10 -6.52
N ASN A 322 10.93 16.37 -6.33
CA ASN A 322 10.94 15.03 -5.76
C ASN A 322 10.77 14.00 -6.88
N ASN A 323 11.37 12.82 -6.71
CA ASN A 323 11.12 11.70 -7.61
C ASN A 323 9.70 11.15 -7.42
N PHE A 324 9.05 10.81 -8.53
CA PHE A 324 7.77 10.11 -8.49
C PHE A 324 7.98 8.63 -8.15
N GLU A 325 7.28 8.16 -7.12
CA GLU A 325 7.21 6.74 -6.80
C GLU A 325 6.28 6.01 -7.77
N LYS A 326 6.47 4.70 -7.93
CA LYS A 326 5.70 3.89 -8.88
C LYS A 326 4.18 4.05 -8.73
N TYR A 327 3.64 4.03 -7.51
CA TYR A 327 2.20 4.17 -7.29
C TYR A 327 1.65 5.55 -7.70
N GLN A 328 2.49 6.59 -7.70
CA GLN A 328 2.10 7.93 -8.18
C GLN A 328 2.05 7.97 -9.71
N ILE A 329 2.99 7.29 -10.37
CA ILE A 329 2.98 7.12 -11.82
C ILE A 329 1.76 6.29 -12.24
N ASP A 330 1.55 5.13 -11.59
CA ASP A 330 0.40 4.26 -11.83
C ASP A 330 -0.94 5.00 -11.62
N PHE A 331 -1.01 5.85 -10.59
CA PHE A 331 -2.15 6.74 -10.35
C PHE A 331 -2.40 7.67 -11.54
N LEU A 332 -1.36 8.37 -12.01
CA LEU A 332 -1.50 9.34 -13.10
C LEU A 332 -1.80 8.65 -14.44
N GLU A 333 -1.23 7.47 -14.69
CA GLU A 333 -1.56 6.64 -15.84
C GLU A 333 -3.04 6.27 -15.85
N GLN A 334 -3.59 5.81 -14.73
CA GLN A 334 -5.02 5.49 -14.62
C GLN A 334 -5.90 6.75 -14.73
N ALA A 335 -5.52 7.82 -14.05
CA ALA A 335 -6.18 9.11 -14.12
C ALA A 335 -6.24 9.64 -15.56
N SER A 336 -5.17 9.46 -16.34
CA SER A 336 -5.07 9.95 -17.71
C SER A 336 -6.14 9.35 -18.64
N LEU A 337 -6.59 8.11 -18.38
CA LEU A 337 -7.67 7.47 -19.13
C LEU A 337 -9.01 8.17 -18.89
N SER A 338 -9.35 8.45 -17.64
CA SER A 338 -10.57 9.18 -17.27
C SER A 338 -10.53 10.63 -17.77
N ILE A 339 -9.38 11.28 -17.66
CA ILE A 339 -9.16 12.63 -18.17
C ILE A 339 -9.34 12.68 -19.69
N ALA A 340 -8.75 11.73 -20.42
CA ALA A 340 -8.89 11.64 -21.87
C ALA A 340 -10.36 11.56 -22.28
N SER A 341 -11.14 10.70 -21.62
CA SER A 341 -12.56 10.52 -21.89
C SER A 341 -13.38 11.79 -21.60
N SER A 342 -13.16 12.43 -20.45
CA SER A 342 -13.87 13.65 -20.08
C SER A 342 -13.54 14.84 -20.98
N LEU A 343 -12.27 15.03 -21.34
CA LEU A 343 -11.87 16.09 -22.27
C LEU A 343 -12.44 15.88 -23.67
N ASN A 344 -12.45 14.63 -24.16
CA ASN A 344 -13.08 14.31 -25.44
C ASN A 344 -14.58 14.63 -25.44
N MET A 345 -15.26 14.31 -24.35
CA MET A 345 -16.68 14.60 -24.19
C MET A 345 -16.95 16.11 -24.12
N ALA A 346 -16.14 16.85 -23.36
CA ALA A 346 -16.24 18.30 -23.28
C ALA A 346 -16.02 18.97 -24.65
N GLU A 347 -15.00 18.53 -25.39
CA GLU A 347 -14.71 19.05 -26.73
C GLU A 347 -15.80 18.68 -27.76
N THR A 348 -16.33 17.46 -27.68
CA THR A 348 -17.47 17.03 -28.53
C THR A 348 -18.69 17.89 -28.26
N ASN A 349 -19.04 18.11 -26.99
CA ASN A 349 -20.17 18.95 -26.60
C ASN A 349 -19.98 20.40 -27.10
N ARG A 350 -18.78 20.98 -26.92
CA ARG A 350 -18.43 22.31 -27.43
C ARG A 350 -18.68 22.41 -28.93
N ARG A 351 -18.16 21.45 -29.70
CA ARG A 351 -18.33 21.41 -31.16
C ARG A 351 -19.79 21.22 -31.58
N THR A 352 -20.55 20.39 -30.87
CA THR A 352 -21.99 20.22 -31.11
C THR A 352 -22.75 21.53 -30.86
N SER A 353 -22.43 22.25 -29.79
CA SER A 353 -23.03 23.56 -29.51
C SER A 353 -22.70 24.60 -30.59
N GLU A 354 -21.45 24.67 -31.04
CA GLU A 354 -21.04 25.59 -32.12
C GLU A 354 -21.70 25.27 -33.46
N LEU A 355 -21.78 23.99 -33.82
CA LEU A 355 -22.48 23.57 -35.03
C LEU A 355 -23.97 23.87 -34.96
N LEU A 356 -24.60 23.69 -33.78
CA LEU A 356 -26.01 24.02 -33.57
C LEU A 356 -26.26 25.52 -33.75
N GLU A 357 -25.41 26.37 -33.15
CA GLU A 357 -25.48 27.82 -33.29
C GLU A 357 -25.33 28.25 -34.76
N LYS A 358 -24.32 27.71 -35.46
CA LYS A 358 -24.14 27.98 -36.89
C LYS A 358 -25.32 27.52 -37.74
N THR A 359 -25.88 26.36 -37.43
CA THR A 359 -27.08 25.84 -38.14
C THR A 359 -28.28 26.76 -37.92
N GLN A 360 -28.47 27.26 -36.69
CA GLN A 360 -29.55 28.19 -36.37
C GLN A 360 -29.38 29.51 -37.10
N GLN A 361 -28.17 30.08 -37.10
CA GLN A 361 -27.89 31.32 -37.83
C GLN A 361 -28.14 31.16 -39.33
N GLN A 362 -27.72 30.04 -39.93
CA GLN A 362 -27.97 29.76 -41.35
C GLN A 362 -29.47 29.61 -41.66
N ALA A 363 -30.26 29.04 -40.74
CA ALA A 363 -31.70 28.93 -40.89
C ALA A 363 -32.39 30.31 -40.82
N GLU A 364 -31.93 31.19 -39.93
CA GLU A 364 -32.42 32.58 -39.83
C GLU A 364 -32.09 33.39 -41.10
N GLU A 365 -30.86 33.28 -41.61
CA GLU A 365 -30.44 33.92 -42.87
C GLU A 365 -31.26 33.41 -44.07
N MET A 366 -31.52 32.11 -44.14
CA MET A 366 -32.33 31.50 -45.21
C MET A 366 -33.79 31.96 -45.13
N SER A 367 -34.38 32.02 -43.93
CA SER A 367 -35.74 32.52 -43.74
C SER A 367 -35.87 34.01 -44.14
N ALA A 368 -34.84 34.81 -43.87
CA ALA A 368 -34.80 36.20 -44.32
C ALA A 368 -34.72 36.30 -45.85
N GLN A 369 -33.89 35.48 -46.50
CA GLN A 369 -33.80 35.43 -47.97
C GLN A 369 -35.10 34.94 -48.63
N GLU A 370 -35.79 33.95 -48.05
CA GLU A 370 -37.10 33.50 -48.55
C GLU A 370 -38.14 34.62 -48.48
N GLU A 371 -38.17 35.38 -47.38
CA GLU A 371 -39.10 36.51 -47.23
C GLU A 371 -38.79 37.64 -48.21
N GLU A 372 -37.51 37.97 -48.42
CA GLU A 372 -37.09 38.95 -49.43
C GLU A 372 -37.45 38.48 -50.85
N MET A 373 -37.22 37.19 -51.16
CA MET A 373 -37.58 36.61 -52.46
C MET A 373 -39.10 36.60 -52.68
N ARG A 374 -39.89 36.32 -51.64
CA ARG A 374 -41.34 36.40 -51.68
C ARG A 374 -41.82 37.82 -51.97
N GLN A 375 -41.25 38.82 -51.30
CA GLN A 375 -41.56 40.23 -51.57
C GLN A 375 -41.20 40.64 -53.00
N ASN A 376 -40.02 40.24 -53.49
CA ASN A 376 -39.60 40.49 -54.87
C ASN A 376 -40.54 39.80 -55.89
N MET A 377 -41.02 38.58 -55.61
CA MET A 377 -42.00 37.90 -56.46
C MET A 377 -43.36 38.60 -56.45
N GLU A 378 -43.85 39.05 -55.29
CA GLU A 378 -45.10 39.83 -55.18
C GLU A 378 -45.01 41.15 -55.96
N GLU A 379 -43.88 41.86 -55.87
CA GLU A 379 -43.63 43.10 -56.62
C GLU A 379 -43.50 42.87 -58.13
N LEU A 380 -42.80 41.79 -58.54
CA LEU A 380 -42.71 41.39 -59.95
C LEU A 380 -44.08 41.03 -60.52
N GLN A 381 -44.90 40.29 -59.77
CA GLN A 381 -46.25 39.94 -60.20
C GLN A 381 -47.12 41.19 -60.34
N ALA A 382 -47.08 42.12 -59.38
CA ALA A 382 -47.79 43.39 -59.46
C ALA A 382 -47.34 44.21 -60.69
N THR A 383 -46.03 44.27 -60.95
CA THR A 383 -45.46 44.96 -62.12
C THR A 383 -45.91 44.30 -63.44
N GLN A 384 -45.94 42.97 -63.49
CA GLN A 384 -46.38 42.22 -64.67
C GLN A 384 -47.88 42.42 -64.93
N GLU A 385 -48.71 42.40 -63.88
CA GLU A 385 -50.14 42.69 -63.96
C GLU A 385 -50.39 44.13 -64.46
N GLU A 386 -49.65 45.12 -63.93
CA GLU A 386 -49.73 46.50 -64.39
C GLU A 386 -49.30 46.65 -65.85
N SER A 387 -48.18 46.02 -66.25
CA SER A 387 -47.71 46.04 -67.63
C SER A 387 -48.70 45.39 -68.59
N SER A 388 -49.35 44.29 -68.19
CA SER A 388 -50.37 43.62 -69.00
C SER A 388 -51.59 44.52 -69.20
N ARG A 389 -52.06 45.21 -68.14
CA ARG A 389 -53.14 46.19 -68.26
C ARG A 389 -52.78 47.34 -69.19
N ARG A 390 -51.58 47.89 -69.07
CA ARG A 390 -51.10 48.95 -69.99
C ARG A 390 -51.01 48.47 -71.44
N ALA A 391 -50.62 47.21 -71.65
CA ALA A 391 -50.58 46.62 -72.99
C ALA A 391 -51.99 46.48 -73.58
N GLU A 392 -52.96 45.97 -72.81
CA GLU A 392 -54.37 45.90 -73.21
C GLU A 392 -54.96 47.29 -73.50
N GLU A 393 -54.69 48.28 -72.65
CA GLU A 393 -55.10 49.67 -72.88
C GLU A 393 -54.48 50.23 -74.17
N SER A 394 -53.20 49.95 -74.43
CA SER A 394 -52.53 50.37 -75.65
C SER A 394 -53.09 49.66 -76.89
N GLU A 395 -53.43 48.38 -76.80
CA GLU A 395 -54.09 47.65 -77.90
C GLU A 395 -55.46 48.24 -78.20
N MET A 396 -56.27 48.53 -77.18
CA MET A 396 -57.55 49.22 -77.37
C MET A 396 -57.37 50.58 -78.05
N GLN A 397 -56.37 51.36 -77.63
CA GLN A 397 -56.05 52.64 -78.27
C GLN A 397 -55.62 52.47 -79.74
N ILE A 398 -54.86 51.42 -80.06
CA ILE A 398 -54.48 51.12 -81.46
C ILE A 398 -55.73 50.79 -82.28
N VAL A 399 -56.65 49.98 -81.74
CA VAL A 399 -57.92 49.64 -82.43
C VAL A 399 -58.78 50.88 -82.63
N GLU A 400 -58.97 51.72 -81.61
CA GLU A 400 -59.71 52.98 -81.74
C GLU A 400 -59.06 53.91 -82.78
N MET A 401 -57.72 53.99 -82.81
CA MET A 401 -57.00 54.81 -83.77
C MET A 401 -57.08 54.25 -85.19
N GLN A 402 -57.07 52.93 -85.37
CA GLN A 402 -57.33 52.27 -86.65
C GLN A 402 -58.75 52.55 -87.13
N ASP A 403 -59.77 52.41 -86.27
CA ASP A 403 -61.16 52.71 -86.61
C ASP A 403 -61.34 54.19 -86.98
N ALA A 404 -60.70 55.11 -86.24
CA ALA A 404 -60.70 56.53 -86.57
C ALA A 404 -60.00 56.82 -87.91
N ASN A 405 -58.90 56.10 -88.20
CA ASN A 405 -58.18 56.24 -89.47
C ASN A 405 -59.01 55.69 -90.65
N ASP A 406 -59.65 54.53 -90.51
CA ASP A 406 -60.58 53.98 -91.49
C ASP A 406 -61.78 54.91 -91.73
N GLN A 407 -62.26 55.56 -90.66
CA GLN A 407 -63.33 56.56 -90.76
C GLN A 407 -62.86 57.81 -91.52
N LEU A 408 -61.65 58.28 -91.24
CA LEU A 408 -61.01 59.38 -91.98
C LEU A 408 -60.80 59.02 -93.46
N GLU A 409 -60.34 57.81 -93.77
CA GLU A 409 -60.21 57.33 -95.16
C GLU A 409 -61.56 57.28 -95.86
N ARG A 410 -62.61 56.78 -95.19
CA ARG A 410 -63.98 56.78 -95.71
C ARG A 410 -64.49 58.20 -95.98
N ASP A 411 -64.21 59.15 -95.10
CA ASP A 411 -64.64 60.54 -95.25
C ASP A 411 -63.81 61.29 -96.30
N LEU A 412 -62.52 60.99 -96.43
CA LEU A 412 -61.66 61.47 -97.50
C LEU A 412 -62.12 60.92 -98.86
N ALA A 413 -62.47 59.63 -98.94
CA ALA A 413 -63.01 59.01 -100.16
C ALA A 413 -64.35 59.66 -100.56
N LYS A 414 -65.25 59.93 -99.60
CA LYS A 414 -66.48 60.69 -99.87
C LYS A 414 -66.19 62.11 -100.34
N ALA A 415 -65.23 62.80 -99.73
CA ALA A 415 -64.85 64.15 -100.13
C ALA A 415 -64.26 64.20 -101.53
N LEU A 416 -63.36 63.26 -101.87
CA LEU A 416 -62.81 63.09 -103.22
C LEU A 416 -63.89 62.81 -104.24
N LYS A 417 -64.85 61.93 -103.93
CA LYS A 417 -66.00 61.65 -104.81
C LYS A 417 -66.87 62.90 -105.02
N LYS A 418 -67.02 63.73 -104.00
CA LYS A 418 -67.74 65.02 -104.04
C LYS A 418 -66.98 66.08 -104.84
N ILE A 419 -65.65 66.07 -104.77
CA ILE A 419 -64.75 66.90 -105.59
C ILE A 419 -64.82 66.46 -107.05
N GLU A 420 -64.77 65.16 -107.36
CA GLU A 420 -65.00 64.63 -108.72
C GLU A 420 -66.39 65.00 -109.26
N GLU A 421 -67.43 64.90 -108.43
CA GLU A 421 -68.78 65.34 -108.81
C GLU A 421 -68.84 66.85 -109.10
N LEU A 422 -68.14 67.69 -108.32
CA LEU A 422 -68.05 69.13 -108.52
C LEU A 422 -67.20 69.50 -109.75
N GLU A 423 -66.10 68.80 -109.99
CA GLU A 423 -65.27 68.96 -111.20
C GLU A 423 -66.04 68.53 -112.46
N SER A 424 -66.87 67.49 -112.37
CA SER A 424 -67.77 67.07 -113.46
C SER A 424 -68.86 68.11 -113.78
N LYS A 425 -69.29 68.88 -112.76
CA LYS A 425 -70.25 69.99 -112.89
C LYS A 425 -69.62 71.31 -113.33
N LEU A 426 -68.30 71.47 -113.19
CA LEU A 426 -67.54 72.63 -113.70
C LEU A 426 -67.10 72.47 -115.16
N LYS A 427 -67.21 71.25 -115.72
CA LYS A 427 -66.90 70.92 -117.13
C LYS A 427 -68.11 70.91 -118.08
N LYS A 428 -69.27 71.38 -117.64
CA LYS A 428 -70.47 71.65 -118.46
C LYS A 428 -71.07 72.98 -118.04
#